data_AF-A0A7G9TCV7-F1
#
_entry.id   AF-A0A7G9TCV7-F1
#
_cell.length_a   1.000
_cell.length_b   1.000
_cell.length_c   1.000
_cell.angle_alpha   90.00
_cell.angle_beta   90.00
_cell.angle_gamma   90.00
#
_symmetry.space_group_name_H-M   'P 1'
#
loop_
_entity.id
_entity.type
_entity.pdbx_description
1 polymer ?
#
loop_
_entity_poly.entity_id
_entity_poly.type
_entity_poly.pdbx_seq_one_letter_code
_entity_poly.pdbx_strand_id
1 'polypeptide(L)'
;MRPAPEIVGFEFDWLAIDKEGRLALFSTAGSGMAPKSAIDARESLDAVLSLIETPNWGTVHVWDDYASVGLYVYDWDLSSGVYRRLRVPAGSANRAPLASLKIVGGVPRVDCDFAFQDDIRPEILR
;
A
#
# COMPACT_ATOMS: atom_id res chain seq x y z
N MET A 1 -27.09 -2.29 -3.24
CA MET A 1 -25.87 -1.90 -3.98
C MET A 1 -24.89 -3.05 -3.84
N ARG A 2 -24.61 -3.79 -4.93
CA ARG A 2 -23.61 -4.87 -4.92
C ARG A 2 -22.22 -4.22 -5.02
N PRO A 3 -21.17 -4.74 -4.35
CA PRO A 3 -19.80 -4.30 -4.62
C PRO A 3 -19.48 -4.51 -6.12
N ALA A 4 -18.69 -3.60 -6.69
CA ALA A 4 -18.31 -3.66 -8.10
C ALA A 4 -17.59 -5.01 -8.40
N PRO A 5 -17.96 -5.73 -9.48
CA PRO A 5 -17.57 -7.12 -9.69
C PRO A 5 -16.23 -7.33 -10.44
N GLU A 6 -15.16 -6.58 -10.16
CA GLU A 6 -13.89 -6.70 -10.94
C GLU A 6 -12.57 -6.62 -10.13
N ILE A 7 -12.55 -6.95 -8.84
CA ILE A 7 -11.29 -7.03 -8.05
C ILE A 7 -11.14 -8.39 -7.33
N VAL A 8 -11.84 -9.42 -7.81
CA VAL A 8 -11.60 -10.79 -7.33
C VAL A 8 -10.65 -11.45 -8.34
N GLY A 9 -9.37 -11.58 -7.98
CA GLY A 9 -8.38 -12.32 -8.76
C GLY A 9 -7.31 -11.49 -9.49
N PHE A 10 -7.23 -10.17 -9.29
CA PHE A 10 -6.10 -9.36 -9.76
C PHE A 10 -5.34 -8.79 -8.57
N GLU A 11 -4.03 -9.04 -8.51
CA GLU A 11 -3.14 -8.35 -7.58
C GLU A 11 -3.21 -6.85 -7.86
N PHE A 12 -3.37 -6.09 -6.77
CA PHE A 12 -3.46 -4.64 -6.80
C PHE A 12 -2.70 -4.10 -5.61
N ASP A 13 -1.64 -3.36 -5.89
CA ASP A 13 -0.85 -2.67 -4.89
C ASP A 13 -1.29 -1.21 -4.81
N TRP A 14 -1.53 -0.71 -3.61
CA TRP A 14 -2.00 0.66 -3.43
C TRP A 14 -1.34 1.34 -2.23
N LEU A 15 -1.35 2.66 -2.24
CA LEU A 15 -0.70 3.48 -1.22
C LEU A 15 -1.74 4.09 -0.28
N ALA A 16 -1.39 4.27 1.00
CA ALA A 16 -2.19 5.01 1.96
C ALA A 16 -1.33 5.94 2.82
N ILE A 17 -1.97 6.93 3.43
CA ILE A 17 -1.36 7.86 4.40
C ILE A 17 -2.03 7.65 5.76
N ASP A 18 -1.23 7.44 6.81
CA ASP A 18 -1.74 7.37 8.19
C ASP A 18 -1.97 8.76 8.79
N LYS A 19 -2.51 8.82 10.02
CA LYS A 19 -2.80 10.09 10.70
C LYS A 19 -1.56 10.93 11.02
N GLU A 20 -0.38 10.31 11.03
CA GLU A 20 0.92 10.94 11.29
C GLU A 20 1.62 11.34 9.98
N GLY A 21 0.96 11.17 8.83
CA GLY A 21 1.51 11.52 7.52
C GLY A 21 2.51 10.50 6.96
N ARG A 22 2.56 9.30 7.52
CA ARG A 22 3.44 8.22 7.06
C ARG A 22 2.75 7.44 5.93
N LEU A 23 3.57 6.90 5.04
CA LEU A 23 3.09 6.21 3.85
C LEU A 23 3.23 4.70 4.01
N ALA A 24 2.27 3.97 3.46
CA ALA A 24 2.30 2.52 3.39
C ALA A 24 1.90 2.02 2.00
N LEU A 25 2.55 0.95 1.56
CA LEU A 25 2.12 0.08 0.47
C LEU A 25 1.26 -1.04 1.04
N PHE A 26 0.16 -1.34 0.36
CA PHE A 26 -0.74 -2.45 0.66
C PHE A 26 -0.86 -3.33 -0.57
N SER A 27 -0.48 -4.61 -0.46
CA SER A 27 -0.67 -5.60 -1.51
C SER A 27 -1.90 -6.44 -1.26
N THR A 28 -2.86 -6.47 -2.20
CA THR A 28 -4.09 -7.25 -2.02
C THR A 28 -3.87 -8.76 -2.11
N ALA A 29 -2.71 -9.26 -2.53
CA ALA A 29 -2.48 -10.69 -2.80
C ALA A 29 -3.64 -11.33 -3.62
N GLY A 30 -4.21 -10.56 -4.55
CA GLY A 30 -5.32 -10.96 -5.42
C GLY A 30 -6.71 -11.07 -4.78
N SER A 31 -6.85 -10.83 -3.46
CA SER A 31 -8.13 -10.99 -2.73
C SER A 31 -8.42 -9.93 -1.66
N GLY A 32 -7.45 -9.09 -1.32
CA GLY A 32 -7.55 -8.05 -0.31
C GLY A 32 -8.46 -6.90 -0.75
N MET A 33 -9.09 -6.26 0.24
CA MET A 33 -9.96 -5.12 0.00
C MET A 33 -9.15 -3.84 -0.15
N ALA A 34 -9.39 -3.08 -1.23
CA ALA A 34 -8.86 -1.74 -1.39
C ALA A 34 -9.97 -0.68 -1.22
N PRO A 35 -9.66 0.51 -0.67
CA PRO A 35 -10.60 1.63 -0.61
C PRO A 35 -11.03 2.07 -2.02
N LYS A 36 -12.25 2.58 -2.17
CA LYS A 36 -12.74 3.07 -3.48
C LYS A 36 -11.82 4.14 -4.06
N SER A 37 -11.31 5.07 -3.24
CA SER A 37 -10.40 6.12 -3.71
C SER A 37 -9.08 5.59 -4.24
N ALA A 38 -8.55 4.49 -3.68
CA ALA A 38 -7.37 3.83 -4.22
C ALA A 38 -7.66 3.16 -5.57
N ILE A 39 -8.82 2.50 -5.69
CA ILE A 39 -9.27 1.87 -6.95
C ILE A 39 -9.46 2.92 -8.04
N ASP A 40 -10.13 4.03 -7.72
CA ASP A 40 -10.36 5.14 -8.66
C ASP A 40 -9.04 5.81 -9.10
N ALA A 41 -8.01 5.78 -8.24
CA ALA A 41 -6.70 6.36 -8.50
C ALA A 41 -5.66 5.34 -9.00
N ARG A 42 -6.05 4.10 -9.31
CA ARG A 42 -5.16 2.97 -9.62
C ARG A 42 -4.04 3.34 -10.59
N GLU A 43 -4.37 3.87 -11.78
CA GLU A 43 -3.38 4.19 -12.80
C GLU A 43 -2.32 5.20 -12.31
N SER A 44 -2.74 6.16 -11.50
CA SER A 44 -1.84 7.18 -10.95
C SER A 44 -0.97 6.62 -9.82
N LEU A 45 -1.51 5.72 -9.00
CA LEU A 45 -0.75 5.03 -7.95
C LEU A 45 0.26 4.05 -8.55
N ASP A 46 -0.15 3.26 -9.54
CA ASP A 46 0.72 2.35 -10.29
C ASP A 46 1.87 3.11 -10.95
N ALA A 47 1.59 4.28 -11.56
CA ALA A 47 2.61 5.14 -12.14
C ALA A 47 3.63 5.61 -11.09
N VAL A 48 3.21 5.98 -9.88
CA VAL A 48 4.14 6.34 -8.79
C VAL A 48 4.96 5.14 -8.34
N LEU A 49 4.34 3.97 -8.15
CA LEU A 49 5.03 2.76 -7.73
C LEU A 49 6.09 2.32 -8.76
N SER A 50 5.83 2.51 -10.05
CA SER A 50 6.79 2.21 -11.11
C SER A 50 8.05 3.09 -11.12
N LEU A 51 8.05 4.21 -10.38
CA LEU A 51 9.24 5.06 -10.19
C LEU A 51 10.17 4.54 -9.10
N ILE A 52 9.72 3.58 -8.30
CA ILE A 52 10.53 2.95 -7.24
C ILE A 52 11.35 1.85 -7.91
N GLU A 53 12.66 1.90 -7.74
CA GLU A 53 13.54 0.82 -8.19
C GLU A 53 13.31 -0.41 -7.31
N THR A 54 12.90 -1.53 -7.92
CA THR A 54 12.67 -2.80 -7.24
C THR A 54 13.62 -3.89 -7.77
N PRO A 55 14.92 -3.83 -7.46
CA PRO A 55 15.91 -4.81 -7.93
C PRO A 55 15.60 -6.25 -7.48
N ASN A 56 14.80 -6.41 -6.42
CA ASN A 56 14.40 -7.71 -5.89
C ASN A 56 13.01 -8.17 -6.39
N TRP A 57 12.49 -7.57 -7.48
CA TRP A 57 11.20 -7.93 -8.07
C TRP A 57 11.08 -9.44 -8.34
N GLY A 58 9.91 -10.00 -8.05
CA GLY A 58 9.65 -11.44 -8.19
C GLY A 58 10.25 -12.31 -7.07
N THR A 59 10.83 -11.70 -6.03
CA THR A 59 11.34 -12.40 -4.84
C THR A 59 10.66 -11.88 -3.57
N VAL A 60 10.82 -12.61 -2.46
CA VAL A 60 10.33 -12.19 -1.14
C VAL A 60 11.00 -10.91 -0.61
N HIS A 61 12.11 -10.48 -1.23
CA HIS A 61 12.85 -9.28 -0.85
C HIS A 61 12.35 -8.01 -1.55
N VAL A 62 11.39 -8.10 -2.47
CA VAL A 62 10.79 -6.91 -3.10
C VAL A 62 10.20 -5.94 -2.07
N TRP A 63 9.73 -6.46 -0.93
CA TRP A 63 9.24 -5.64 0.19
C TRP A 63 10.32 -4.78 0.84
N ASP A 64 11.58 -5.23 0.81
CA ASP A 64 12.72 -4.46 1.31
C ASP A 64 12.99 -3.25 0.41
N ASP A 65 12.75 -3.36 -0.89
CA ASP A 65 12.90 -2.26 -1.86
C ASP A 65 11.92 -1.13 -1.54
N TYR A 66 10.64 -1.45 -1.34
CA TYR A 66 9.62 -0.47 -0.95
C TYR A 66 9.88 0.14 0.44
N ALA A 67 10.35 -0.67 1.38
CA ALA A 67 10.71 -0.17 2.71
C ALA A 67 11.90 0.80 2.67
N SER A 68 12.84 0.60 1.75
CA SER A 68 14.03 1.44 1.58
C SER A 68 13.70 2.87 1.11
N VAL A 69 12.58 3.06 0.40
CA VAL A 69 12.10 4.40 0.00
C VAL A 69 11.16 5.02 1.04
N GLY A 70 11.01 4.39 2.20
CA GLY A 70 10.34 4.95 3.36
C GLY A 70 8.88 4.57 3.52
N LEU A 71 8.44 3.49 2.86
CA LEU A 71 7.09 2.94 3.00
C LEU A 71 7.04 1.89 4.12
N TYR A 72 5.96 1.88 4.88
CA TYR A 72 5.52 0.64 5.52
C TYR A 72 5.00 -0.31 4.43
N VAL A 73 5.13 -1.62 4.63
CA VAL A 73 4.62 -2.59 3.65
C VAL A 73 3.69 -3.55 4.36
N TYR A 74 2.47 -3.66 3.85
CA TYR A 74 1.46 -4.59 4.30
C TYR A 74 1.05 -5.52 3.17
N ASP A 75 0.79 -6.78 3.51
CA ASP A 75 0.30 -7.79 2.58
C ASP A 75 -0.98 -8.44 3.13
N TRP A 76 -1.89 -8.81 2.24
CA TRP A 76 -3.15 -9.40 2.63
C TRP A 76 -2.97 -10.85 3.08
N ASP A 77 -3.29 -11.13 4.35
CA ASP A 77 -3.35 -12.49 4.84
C ASP A 77 -4.72 -13.12 4.54
N LEU A 78 -4.75 -14.00 3.53
CA LEU A 78 -5.93 -14.77 3.13
C LEU A 78 -6.57 -15.56 4.28
N SER A 79 -5.78 -16.00 5.27
CA SER A 79 -6.28 -16.83 6.37
C SER A 79 -7.03 -16.04 7.44
N SER A 80 -6.59 -14.81 7.72
CA SER A 80 -7.16 -13.98 8.79
C SER A 80 -8.04 -12.84 8.26
N GLY A 81 -7.95 -12.52 6.98
CA GLY A 81 -8.72 -11.44 6.37
C GLY A 81 -8.26 -10.05 6.85
N VAL A 82 -6.97 -9.89 7.13
CA VAL A 82 -6.37 -8.61 7.52
C VAL A 82 -5.09 -8.36 6.71
N TYR A 83 -4.70 -7.10 6.62
CA TYR A 83 -3.40 -6.70 6.12
C TYR A 83 -2.35 -6.85 7.23
N ARG A 84 -1.33 -7.67 7.03
CA ARG A 84 -0.21 -7.84 7.96
C ARG A 84 1.00 -7.04 7.52
N ARG A 85 1.63 -6.34 8.46
CA ARG A 85 2.86 -5.60 8.23
C ARG A 85 4.02 -6.55 7.97
N LEU A 86 4.59 -6.48 6.78
CA LEU A 86 5.79 -7.22 6.39
C LEU A 86 7.07 -6.44 6.65
N ARG A 87 7.03 -5.12 6.47
CA ARG A 87 8.19 -4.23 6.63
C ARG A 87 7.81 -2.89 7.23
N VAL A 88 8.80 -2.30 7.91
CA VAL A 88 8.80 -0.91 8.36
C VAL A 88 9.80 -0.10 7.53
N PRO A 89 9.62 1.22 7.38
CA PRO A 89 10.58 2.08 6.69
C PRO A 89 12.01 1.90 7.21
N ALA A 90 12.97 1.70 6.30
CA ALA A 90 14.37 1.48 6.65
C ALA A 90 15.29 2.62 6.16
N GLY A 91 16.14 3.15 7.06
CA GLY A 91 17.24 4.06 6.72
C GLY A 91 16.86 5.48 6.30
N SER A 92 17.85 6.24 5.80
CA SER A 92 17.66 7.58 5.21
C SER A 92 17.01 7.43 3.83
N ALA A 93 15.72 7.12 3.83
CA ALA A 93 14.98 6.81 2.63
C ALA A 93 15.12 7.88 1.55
N ASN A 94 15.51 7.48 0.34
CA ASN A 94 15.35 8.33 -0.84
C ASN A 94 13.86 8.39 -1.21
N ARG A 95 13.18 9.42 -0.69
CA ARG A 95 11.74 9.63 -0.90
C ARG A 95 11.40 10.32 -2.22
N ALA A 96 12.38 10.56 -3.09
CA ALA A 96 12.15 11.27 -4.35
C ALA A 96 11.03 10.64 -5.20
N PRO A 97 10.91 9.30 -5.34
CA PRO A 97 9.80 8.69 -6.06
C PRO A 97 8.43 9.01 -5.46
N LEU A 98 8.37 9.16 -4.13
CA LEU A 98 7.13 9.43 -3.38
C LEU A 98 6.72 10.91 -3.41
N ALA A 99 7.59 11.82 -3.89
CA ALA A 99 7.27 13.24 -3.97
C ALA A 99 6.06 13.51 -4.89
N SER A 100 5.88 12.67 -5.92
CA SER A 100 4.76 12.72 -6.86
C SER A 100 3.41 12.43 -6.21
N LEU A 101 3.35 11.80 -5.04
CA LEU A 101 2.10 11.55 -4.31
C LEU A 101 1.41 12.81 -3.84
N LYS A 102 2.14 13.92 -3.68
CA LYS A 102 1.52 15.23 -3.38
C LYS A 102 0.70 15.77 -4.55
N ILE A 103 1.00 15.32 -5.76
CA ILE A 103 0.37 15.73 -7.02
C ILE A 103 -0.78 14.77 -7.36
N VAL A 104 -0.60 13.48 -7.07
CA VAL A 104 -1.62 12.45 -7.24
C VAL A 104 -2.69 12.58 -6.15
N GLY A 105 -3.84 13.16 -6.50
CA GLY A 105 -5.05 13.03 -5.68
C GLY A 105 -5.47 11.56 -5.57
N GLY A 106 -6.14 11.19 -4.48
CA GLY A 106 -6.75 9.85 -4.34
C GLY A 106 -6.01 8.85 -3.44
N VAL A 107 -4.85 9.22 -2.88
CA VAL A 107 -4.22 8.44 -1.80
C VAL A 107 -5.17 8.45 -0.58
N PRO A 108 -5.74 7.31 -0.17
CA PRO A 108 -6.60 7.21 1.00
C PRO A 108 -5.86 7.64 2.27
N ARG A 109 -6.57 8.32 3.16
CA ARG A 109 -6.11 8.60 4.52
C ARG A 109 -6.81 7.67 5.49
N VAL A 110 -6.04 7.05 6.37
CA VAL A 110 -6.56 6.07 7.34
C VAL A 110 -6.33 6.56 8.76
N ASP A 111 -7.33 6.35 9.62
CA ASP A 111 -7.28 6.77 11.03
C ASP A 111 -6.59 5.71 11.90
N CYS A 112 -5.32 5.45 11.61
CA CYS A 112 -4.46 4.62 12.42
C CYS A 112 -3.02 5.17 12.42
N ASP A 113 -2.13 4.57 13.19
CA ASP A 113 -0.70 4.90 13.18
C ASP A 113 0.06 3.64 12.71
N PHE A 114 0.75 3.74 11.57
CA PHE A 114 1.44 2.59 10.98
C PHE A 114 2.66 2.11 11.77
N ALA A 115 3.21 2.89 12.71
CA ALA A 115 4.29 2.39 13.59
C ALA A 115 3.74 1.45 14.66
N PHE A 116 2.50 1.64 15.11
CA PHE A 116 1.92 0.87 16.21
C PHE A 116 0.91 -0.20 15.76
N GLN A 117 0.61 -0.29 14.46
CA GLN A 117 -0.27 -1.32 13.93
C GLN A 117 0.52 -2.34 13.12
N ASP A 118 0.52 -3.59 13.57
CA ASP A 118 1.01 -4.73 12.80
C ASP A 118 -0.06 -5.29 11.87
N ASP A 119 -1.32 -5.27 12.31
CA ASP A 119 -2.46 -5.77 11.56
C ASP A 119 -3.47 -4.65 11.31
N ILE A 120 -3.85 -4.44 10.04
CA ILE A 120 -4.86 -3.47 9.64
C ILE A 120 -6.05 -4.20 9.04
N ARG A 121 -7.22 -3.97 9.62
CA ARG A 121 -8.46 -4.55 9.13
C ARG A 121 -9.10 -3.65 8.06
N PRO A 122 -9.84 -4.21 7.09
CA PRO A 122 -10.51 -3.43 6.05
C PRO A 122 -11.47 -2.34 6.55
N GLU A 123 -12.01 -2.46 7.77
CA GLU A 123 -12.93 -1.44 8.31
C GLU A 123 -12.23 -0.11 8.61
N ILE A 124 -10.92 -0.14 8.85
CA ILE A 124 -10.07 1.05 9.08
C ILE A 124 -9.76 1.76 7.74
N LEU A 125 -9.93 1.06 6.62
CA LEU A 125 -9.56 1.50 5.28
C LEU A 125 -10.71 2.20 4.54
N ARG A 126 -11.77 2.62 5.23
CA ARG A 126 -12.99 3.18 4.62
C ARG A 126 -12.96 4.69 4.47
#